data_AF-A0A7Y5MSJ7-F1
#
_entry.id   AF-A0A7Y5MSJ7-F1
#
_cell.length_a   1.000
_cell.length_b   1.000
_cell.length_c   1.000
_cell.angle_alpha   90.00
_cell.angle_beta   90.00
_cell.angle_gamma   90.00
#
_symmetry.space_group_name_H-M   'P 1'
#
loop_
_entity.id
_entity.type
_entity.pdbx_description
1 polymer ?
#
loop_
_entity_poly.entity_id
_entity_poly.type
_entity_poly.pdbx_seq_one_letter_code
_entity_poly.pdbx_strand_id
1 'polypeptide(L)'
;MNKKLLQQAALDCLKQYEFVEATAPIASGQAAWLALAFSRLDERLALHWLKTAIQRQGNYSQPAAASHVSEFSPVYGWILGHLHQTSKNKPAFLQEIRPLYSEIIGLHRVIYANFDLSGDGLIATEGPGSVGLTSHYLHAPPLNGLEDPFFNAMLIWSNEHLIRIGGLLREDVQEIIEWNDLAIWSMNEKLWDENAGGYLPYDLNRESTTEEISINSFLPLAAGIPTQEQAEMMHETLVKKALSANAWTLNWLLYKGLLRYEMRETAVDLKRETLAAALSYPADTPEKAAVVLEWLCANR
;
A
#
# COMPACT_ATOMS: atom_id res chain seq x y z
N MET A 1 26.32 9.05 7.62
CA MET A 1 25.60 8.66 6.38
C MET A 1 25.64 9.81 5.38
N ASN A 2 26.12 9.59 4.15
CA ASN A 2 26.16 10.66 3.13
C ASN A 2 24.80 10.82 2.45
N LYS A 3 23.89 11.56 3.10
CA LYS A 3 22.53 11.84 2.64
C LYS A 3 22.47 12.34 1.19
N LYS A 4 23.45 13.17 0.78
CA LYS A 4 23.50 13.72 -0.59
C LYS A 4 23.74 12.63 -1.63
N LEU A 5 24.58 11.65 -1.33
CA LEU A 5 24.89 10.55 -2.24
C LEU A 5 23.67 9.65 -2.47
N LEU A 6 22.97 9.26 -1.40
CA LEU A 6 21.74 8.45 -1.51
C LEU A 6 20.63 9.20 -2.27
N GLN A 7 20.47 10.50 -1.98
CA GLN A 7 19.52 11.33 -2.71
C GLN A 7 19.88 11.42 -4.20
N GLN A 8 21.16 11.61 -4.55
CA GLN A 8 21.60 11.68 -5.94
C GLN A 8 21.38 10.36 -6.67
N ALA A 9 21.70 9.22 -6.05
CA ALA A 9 21.44 7.91 -6.63
C ALA A 9 19.96 7.66 -6.91
N ALA A 10 19.07 8.05 -5.97
CA ALA A 10 17.63 7.95 -6.19
C ALA A 10 17.15 8.87 -7.34
N LEU A 11 17.68 10.09 -7.44
CA LEU A 11 17.39 10.99 -8.57
C LEU A 11 17.88 10.42 -9.90
N ASP A 12 19.07 9.84 -9.94
CA ASP A 12 19.63 9.26 -11.15
C ASP A 12 18.88 8.00 -11.60
N CYS A 13 18.34 7.23 -10.67
CA CYS A 13 17.38 6.16 -10.95
C CYS A 13 16.11 6.72 -11.61
N LEU A 14 15.48 7.74 -11.01
CA LEU A 14 14.22 8.30 -11.52
C LEU A 14 14.34 8.99 -12.88
N LYS A 15 15.50 9.59 -13.21
CA LYS A 15 15.74 10.18 -14.54
C LYS A 15 15.56 9.17 -15.68
N GLN A 16 15.78 7.89 -15.40
CA GLN A 16 15.57 6.83 -16.38
C GLN A 16 14.09 6.62 -16.70
N TYR A 17 13.18 7.15 -15.87
CA TYR A 17 11.73 7.03 -16.02
C TYR A 17 11.06 8.35 -16.43
N GLU A 18 11.72 9.50 -16.25
CA GLU A 18 11.15 10.84 -16.53
C GLU A 18 10.61 11.02 -17.96
N PHE A 19 11.19 10.32 -18.94
CA PHE A 19 10.84 10.41 -20.36
C PHE A 19 10.53 9.07 -21.02
N VAL A 20 10.35 8.01 -20.24
CA VAL A 20 9.96 6.72 -20.81
C VAL A 20 8.49 6.83 -21.18
N GLU A 21 8.22 6.94 -22.48
CA GLU A 21 6.87 6.86 -23.02
C GLU A 21 6.17 5.59 -22.50
N ALA A 22 4.83 5.64 -22.46
CA ALA A 22 3.93 4.61 -21.93
C ALA A 22 4.07 3.19 -22.55
N THR A 23 5.08 2.95 -23.38
CA THR A 23 5.40 1.70 -24.07
C THR A 23 6.33 0.77 -23.29
N ALA A 24 7.04 1.24 -22.25
CA ALA A 24 7.79 0.32 -21.39
C ALA A 24 6.84 -0.49 -20.48
N PRO A 25 7.09 -1.81 -20.30
CA PRO A 25 6.26 -2.71 -19.50
C PRO A 25 6.51 -2.50 -18.00
N ILE A 26 6.09 -1.33 -17.51
CA ILE A 26 6.10 -1.01 -16.07
C ILE A 26 4.80 -1.55 -15.47
N ALA A 27 4.90 -2.39 -14.43
CA ALA A 27 3.70 -2.88 -13.75
C ALA A 27 2.92 -1.71 -13.11
N SER A 28 1.60 -1.83 -12.98
CA SER A 28 0.78 -0.77 -12.36
C SER A 28 1.25 -0.38 -10.94
N GLY A 29 1.67 -1.37 -10.15
CA GLY A 29 2.28 -1.16 -8.83
C GLY A 29 3.56 -0.31 -8.90
N GLN A 30 4.42 -0.52 -9.89
CA GLN A 30 5.63 0.28 -10.08
C GLN A 30 5.32 1.73 -10.44
N ALA A 31 4.29 1.96 -11.28
CA ALA A 31 3.83 3.30 -11.62
C ALA A 31 3.28 4.04 -10.39
N ALA A 32 2.60 3.34 -9.47
CA ALA A 32 2.19 3.88 -8.18
C ALA A 32 3.39 4.35 -7.33
N TRP A 33 4.47 3.55 -7.27
CA TRP A 33 5.70 3.94 -6.56
C TRP A 33 6.41 5.12 -7.23
N LEU A 34 6.41 5.20 -8.56
CA LEU A 34 6.92 6.37 -9.28
C LEU A 34 6.12 7.63 -8.92
N ALA A 35 4.79 7.55 -8.84
CA ALA A 35 3.96 8.66 -8.40
C ALA A 35 4.37 9.14 -6.99
N LEU A 36 4.58 8.22 -6.05
CA LEU A 36 5.08 8.55 -4.72
C LEU A 36 6.47 9.19 -4.76
N ALA A 37 7.39 8.65 -5.57
CA ALA A 37 8.75 9.15 -5.69
C ALA A 37 8.78 10.60 -6.21
N PHE A 38 8.04 10.87 -7.28
CA PHE A 38 7.96 12.18 -7.90
C PHE A 38 7.16 13.19 -7.07
N SER A 39 6.31 12.76 -6.12
CA SER A 39 5.56 13.68 -5.25
C SER A 39 6.42 14.72 -4.51
N ARG A 40 7.70 14.38 -4.28
CA ARG A 40 8.67 15.25 -3.61
C ARG A 40 9.52 16.09 -4.56
N LEU A 41 9.44 15.83 -5.86
CA LEU A 41 10.31 16.41 -6.88
C LEU A 41 9.51 17.28 -7.86
N ASP A 42 8.44 16.73 -8.41
CA ASP A 42 7.60 17.35 -9.44
C ASP A 42 6.17 16.80 -9.34
N GLU A 43 5.24 17.68 -8.94
CA GLU A 43 3.82 17.36 -8.78
C GLU A 43 3.16 16.89 -10.10
N ARG A 44 3.59 17.44 -11.25
CA ARG A 44 3.03 17.07 -12.56
C ARG A 44 3.46 15.67 -12.97
N LEU A 45 4.74 15.34 -12.75
CA LEU A 45 5.24 13.98 -13.01
C LEU A 45 4.59 12.97 -12.06
N ALA A 46 4.43 13.33 -10.78
CA ALA A 46 3.76 12.48 -9.82
C ALA A 46 2.32 12.13 -10.26
N LEU A 47 1.58 13.15 -10.71
CA LEU A 47 0.22 12.99 -11.19
C LEU A 47 0.16 12.25 -12.53
N HIS A 48 1.13 12.47 -13.42
CA HIS A 48 1.27 11.70 -14.67
C HIS A 48 1.39 10.20 -14.37
N TRP A 49 2.31 9.81 -13.47
CA TRP A 49 2.51 8.41 -13.12
C TRP A 49 1.30 7.76 -12.45
N LEU A 50 0.57 8.51 -11.60
CA LEU A 50 -0.68 8.02 -11.04
C LEU A 50 -1.75 7.79 -12.12
N LYS A 51 -1.90 8.73 -13.06
CA LYS A 51 -2.79 8.59 -14.23
C LYS A 51 -2.41 7.35 -15.04
N THR A 52 -1.13 7.15 -15.33
CA THR A 52 -0.64 5.98 -16.06
C THR A 52 -0.92 4.67 -15.33
N ALA A 53 -0.73 4.64 -14.00
CA ALA A 53 -1.02 3.46 -13.18
C ALA A 53 -2.51 3.07 -13.26
N ILE A 54 -3.39 4.05 -13.09
CA ILE A 54 -4.85 3.87 -13.12
C ILE A 54 -5.29 3.46 -14.52
N GLN A 55 -4.86 4.15 -15.58
CA GLN A 55 -5.26 3.83 -16.96
C GLN A 55 -4.87 2.42 -17.39
N ARG A 56 -3.72 1.93 -16.94
CA ARG A 56 -3.29 0.55 -17.20
C ARG A 56 -4.19 -0.49 -16.52
N GLN A 57 -4.83 -0.14 -15.41
CA GLN A 57 -5.86 -0.96 -14.76
C GLN A 57 -7.29 -0.64 -15.23
N GLY A 58 -7.53 0.55 -15.79
CA GLY A 58 -8.83 1.00 -16.27
C GLY A 58 -9.37 0.19 -17.46
N ASN A 59 -8.51 -0.54 -18.18
CA ASN A 59 -8.97 -1.55 -19.15
C ASN A 59 -9.78 -2.70 -18.50
N TYR A 60 -9.76 -2.82 -17.17
CA TYR A 60 -10.52 -3.79 -16.37
C TYR A 60 -11.75 -3.19 -15.66
N SER A 61 -12.15 -1.95 -16.00
CA SER A 61 -13.35 -1.30 -15.43
C SER A 61 -14.68 -1.98 -15.81
N GLN A 62 -14.64 -3.05 -16.60
CA GLN A 62 -15.76 -3.95 -16.86
C GLN A 62 -15.68 -5.14 -15.90
N PRO A 63 -16.73 -5.44 -15.10
CA PRO A 63 -16.74 -6.56 -14.14
C PRO A 63 -16.35 -7.91 -14.75
N ALA A 64 -16.63 -8.12 -16.05
CA ALA A 64 -16.33 -9.36 -16.75
C ALA A 64 -14.88 -9.48 -17.29
N ALA A 65 -14.06 -8.44 -17.16
CA ALA A 65 -12.71 -8.40 -17.76
C ALA A 65 -11.60 -8.85 -16.80
N ALA A 66 -11.80 -8.73 -15.49
CA ALA A 66 -10.78 -9.05 -14.51
C ALA A 66 -10.87 -10.51 -14.09
N SER A 67 -9.78 -11.25 -14.28
CA SER A 67 -9.73 -12.67 -13.92
C SER A 67 -9.10 -12.88 -12.55
N HIS A 68 -8.27 -11.94 -12.08
CA HIS A 68 -7.49 -12.08 -10.85
C HIS A 68 -7.36 -10.76 -10.09
N VAL A 69 -7.46 -10.81 -8.76
CA VAL A 69 -7.29 -9.62 -7.90
C VAL A 69 -5.88 -9.01 -8.00
N SER A 70 -4.88 -9.82 -8.37
CA SER A 70 -3.49 -9.43 -8.56
C SER A 70 -3.28 -8.36 -9.63
N GLU A 71 -4.25 -8.22 -10.54
CA GLU A 71 -4.26 -7.22 -11.59
C GLU A 71 -4.57 -5.82 -11.04
N PHE A 72 -5.06 -5.73 -9.79
CA PHE A 72 -5.42 -4.49 -9.11
C PHE A 72 -4.37 -4.05 -8.11
N SER A 73 -4.21 -2.73 -7.97
CA SER A 73 -3.31 -2.13 -7.00
C SER A 73 -4.16 -1.45 -5.93
N PRO A 74 -4.22 -1.94 -4.69
CA PRO A 74 -5.11 -1.42 -3.67
C PRO A 74 -4.61 -0.11 -3.04
N VAL A 75 -3.63 0.58 -3.65
CA VAL A 75 -2.90 1.70 -3.02
C VAL A 75 -3.23 3.08 -3.60
N TYR A 76 -4.05 3.18 -4.66
CA TYR A 76 -4.22 4.45 -5.36
C TYR A 76 -4.89 5.55 -4.55
N GLY A 77 -5.87 5.22 -3.72
CA GLY A 77 -6.52 6.18 -2.84
C GLY A 77 -5.52 6.82 -1.87
N TRP A 78 -4.63 6.01 -1.28
CA TRP A 78 -3.61 6.51 -0.37
C TRP A 78 -2.58 7.39 -1.11
N ILE A 79 -2.14 6.99 -2.31
CA ILE A 79 -1.22 7.79 -3.13
C ILE A 79 -1.87 9.13 -3.49
N LEU A 80 -3.13 9.12 -3.93
CA LEU A 80 -3.89 10.33 -4.23
C LEU A 80 -3.97 11.27 -3.02
N GLY A 81 -4.27 10.71 -1.84
CA GLY A 81 -4.26 11.43 -0.57
C GLY A 81 -2.89 12.02 -0.23
N HIS A 82 -1.81 11.27 -0.47
CA HIS A 82 -0.43 11.74 -0.29
C HIS A 82 -0.12 12.92 -1.21
N LEU A 83 -0.42 12.81 -2.51
CA LEU A 83 -0.18 13.88 -3.47
C LEU A 83 -0.92 15.16 -3.10
N HIS A 84 -2.19 15.05 -2.67
CA HIS A 84 -2.95 16.20 -2.16
C HIS A 84 -2.28 16.82 -0.92
N GLN A 85 -1.78 16.02 0.01
CA GLN A 85 -1.10 16.53 1.21
C GLN A 85 0.19 17.27 0.87
N THR A 86 0.95 16.77 -0.10
CA THR A 86 2.22 17.37 -0.55
C THR A 86 2.03 18.49 -1.57
N SER A 87 0.82 18.67 -2.11
CA SER A 87 0.56 19.66 -3.15
C SER A 87 0.75 21.09 -2.65
N LYS A 88 1.38 21.92 -3.49
CA LYS A 88 1.58 23.35 -3.21
C LYS A 88 0.28 24.16 -3.34
N ASN A 89 -0.65 23.70 -4.18
CA ASN A 89 -1.92 24.38 -4.45
C ASN A 89 -3.07 23.39 -4.35
N LYS A 90 -3.49 23.12 -3.11
CA LYS A 90 -4.55 22.13 -2.79
C LYS A 90 -5.87 22.39 -3.54
N PRO A 91 -6.40 23.62 -3.64
CA PRO A 91 -7.63 23.86 -4.41
C PRO A 91 -7.52 23.49 -5.89
N ALA A 92 -6.43 23.88 -6.56
CA ALA A 92 -6.21 23.54 -7.97
C ALA A 92 -6.00 22.03 -8.15
N PHE A 93 -5.23 21.42 -7.25
CA PHE A 93 -5.00 19.98 -7.25
C PHE A 93 -6.32 19.20 -7.13
N LEU A 94 -7.19 19.57 -6.19
CA LEU A 94 -8.52 18.95 -6.02
C LEU A 94 -9.38 19.03 -7.30
N GLN A 95 -9.34 20.16 -8.02
CA GLN A 95 -10.04 20.28 -9.30
C GLN A 95 -9.48 19.33 -10.35
N GLU A 96 -8.15 19.22 -10.43
CA GLU A 96 -7.48 18.36 -11.40
C GLU A 96 -7.70 16.86 -11.13
N ILE A 97 -7.74 16.45 -9.86
CA ILE A 97 -7.84 15.03 -9.51
C ILE A 97 -9.27 14.47 -9.48
N ARG A 98 -10.30 15.30 -9.61
CA ARG A 98 -11.70 14.84 -9.55
C ARG A 98 -12.00 13.66 -10.51
N PRO A 99 -11.55 13.66 -11.78
CA PRO A 99 -11.76 12.51 -12.66
C PRO A 99 -11.07 11.23 -12.14
N LEU A 100 -9.85 11.35 -11.61
CA LEU A 100 -9.10 10.21 -11.07
C LEU A 100 -9.76 9.64 -9.82
N TYR A 101 -10.32 10.50 -8.96
CA TYR A 101 -11.11 10.05 -7.82
C TYR A 101 -12.24 9.13 -8.27
N SER A 102 -13.03 9.55 -9.26
CA SER A 102 -14.13 8.73 -9.80
C SER A 102 -13.65 7.43 -10.44
N GLU A 103 -12.52 7.45 -11.14
CA GLU A 103 -11.92 6.23 -11.73
C GLU A 103 -11.48 5.24 -10.64
N ILE A 104 -10.84 5.71 -9.55
CA ILE A 104 -10.41 4.84 -8.45
C ILE A 104 -11.61 4.27 -7.69
N ILE A 105 -12.67 5.05 -7.46
CA ILE A 105 -13.91 4.54 -6.87
C ILE A 105 -14.52 3.45 -7.76
N GLY A 106 -14.56 3.66 -9.08
CA GLY A 106 -15.00 2.64 -10.03
C GLY A 106 -14.16 1.36 -9.95
N LEU A 107 -12.85 1.49 -9.77
CA LEU A 107 -11.95 0.35 -9.55
C LEU A 107 -12.29 -0.41 -8.26
N HIS A 108 -12.47 0.31 -7.15
CA HIS A 108 -12.82 -0.29 -5.86
C HIS A 108 -14.17 -1.03 -5.93
N ARG A 109 -15.17 -0.47 -6.62
CA ARG A 109 -16.44 -1.16 -6.89
C ARG A 109 -16.24 -2.50 -7.57
N VAL A 110 -15.38 -2.56 -8.59
CA VAL A 110 -15.05 -3.81 -9.29
C VAL A 110 -14.36 -4.78 -8.33
N ILE A 111 -13.45 -4.31 -7.47
CA ILE A 111 -12.76 -5.16 -6.51
C ILE A 111 -13.76 -5.79 -5.53
N TYR A 112 -14.59 -4.99 -4.86
CA TYR A 112 -15.59 -5.50 -3.92
C TYR A 112 -16.61 -6.42 -4.59
N ALA A 113 -17.14 -6.03 -5.76
CA ALA A 113 -18.17 -6.82 -6.44
C ALA A 113 -17.71 -8.21 -6.90
N ASN A 114 -16.41 -8.41 -7.15
CA ASN A 114 -15.89 -9.67 -7.70
C ASN A 114 -15.08 -10.49 -6.70
N PHE A 115 -14.51 -9.87 -5.66
CA PHE A 115 -13.55 -10.54 -4.77
C PHE A 115 -13.92 -10.47 -3.29
N ASP A 116 -14.97 -9.74 -2.88
CA ASP A 116 -15.60 -9.91 -1.56
C ASP A 116 -16.52 -11.14 -1.59
N LEU A 117 -15.91 -12.33 -1.55
CA LEU A 117 -16.62 -13.59 -1.71
C LEU A 117 -17.51 -13.94 -0.52
N SER A 118 -17.18 -13.39 0.65
CA SER A 118 -17.86 -13.62 1.93
C SER A 118 -18.97 -12.58 2.18
N GLY A 119 -18.93 -11.43 1.49
CA GLY A 119 -19.81 -10.29 1.76
C GLY A 119 -19.50 -9.59 3.09
N ASP A 120 -18.29 -9.78 3.62
CA ASP A 120 -17.82 -9.25 4.90
C ASP A 120 -16.78 -8.14 4.71
N GLY A 121 -16.67 -7.60 3.48
CA GLY A 121 -15.74 -6.52 3.15
C GLY A 121 -14.29 -6.96 2.99
N LEU A 122 -13.96 -8.24 3.20
CA LEU A 122 -12.61 -8.77 2.97
C LEU A 122 -12.47 -9.30 1.55
N ILE A 123 -11.39 -8.87 0.92
CA ILE A 123 -11.04 -9.28 -0.44
C ILE A 123 -10.25 -10.58 -0.39
N ALA A 124 -10.83 -11.59 -1.03
CA ALA A 124 -10.22 -12.88 -1.21
C ALA A 124 -9.29 -12.86 -2.42
N THR A 125 -8.08 -13.38 -2.24
CA THR A 125 -7.04 -13.42 -3.25
C THR A 125 -6.84 -14.84 -3.77
N GLU A 126 -6.36 -14.96 -5.01
CA GLU A 126 -6.03 -16.25 -5.60
C GLU A 126 -4.55 -16.56 -5.40
N GLY A 127 -4.27 -17.57 -4.58
CA GLY A 127 -2.99 -18.21 -4.46
C GLY A 127 -1.87 -17.37 -3.85
N PRO A 128 -0.78 -18.04 -3.43
CA PRO A 128 0.37 -17.38 -2.92
C PRO A 128 1.20 -16.77 -4.06
N GLY A 129 1.08 -15.47 -4.23
CA GLY A 129 1.79 -14.72 -5.29
C GLY A 129 0.93 -13.70 -6.02
N SER A 130 -0.38 -13.65 -5.76
CA SER A 130 -1.28 -12.66 -6.35
C SER A 130 -1.04 -11.23 -5.82
N VAL A 131 -0.48 -11.05 -4.63
CA VAL A 131 -0.18 -9.70 -4.14
C VAL A 131 1.24 -9.31 -4.57
N GLY A 132 1.34 -8.56 -5.66
CA GLY A 132 2.59 -8.18 -6.35
C GLY A 132 3.65 -7.40 -5.55
N LEU A 133 3.48 -7.25 -4.23
CA LEU A 133 4.45 -6.67 -3.31
C LEU A 133 5.04 -7.69 -2.31
N THR A 134 4.45 -8.87 -2.18
CA THR A 134 4.84 -9.86 -1.16
C THR A 134 4.84 -11.27 -1.73
N SER A 135 5.93 -11.67 -2.39
CA SER A 135 6.13 -13.04 -2.89
C SER A 135 6.44 -14.07 -1.79
N HIS A 136 6.13 -13.80 -0.52
CA HIS A 136 6.64 -14.61 0.60
C HIS A 136 5.93 -15.96 0.73
N TYR A 137 4.84 -16.19 0.02
CA TYR A 137 4.13 -17.47 0.05
C TYR A 137 4.49 -18.41 -1.12
N LEU A 138 5.57 -18.17 -1.89
CA LEU A 138 5.97 -18.95 -3.08
C LEU A 138 6.02 -20.49 -2.93
N HIS A 139 5.91 -21.03 -1.72
CA HIS A 139 5.91 -22.47 -1.43
C HIS A 139 4.57 -23.04 -0.92
N ALA A 140 3.55 -22.21 -0.69
CA ALA A 140 2.22 -22.72 -0.38
C ALA A 140 1.51 -23.18 -1.67
N PRO A 141 0.65 -24.21 -1.63
CA PRO A 141 -0.21 -24.53 -2.77
C PRO A 141 -1.09 -23.32 -3.12
N PRO A 142 -1.51 -23.14 -4.38
CA PRO A 142 -2.50 -22.12 -4.74
C PRO A 142 -3.77 -22.31 -3.91
N LEU A 143 -3.96 -21.43 -2.93
CA LEU A 143 -5.18 -21.31 -2.16
C LEU A 143 -6.10 -20.33 -2.89
N ASN A 144 -7.16 -20.83 -3.50
CA ASN A 144 -8.20 -19.97 -4.06
C ASN A 144 -9.05 -19.45 -2.91
N GLY A 145 -9.13 -18.12 -2.74
CA GLY A 145 -9.95 -17.54 -1.68
C GLY A 145 -9.19 -17.35 -0.36
N LEU A 146 -7.97 -16.79 -0.44
CA LEU A 146 -7.23 -16.38 0.76
C LEU A 146 -7.45 -14.90 1.05
N GLU A 147 -8.04 -14.59 2.18
CA GLU A 147 -8.15 -13.21 2.68
C GLU A 147 -6.82 -12.82 3.33
N ASP A 148 -5.98 -12.12 2.57
CA ASP A 148 -4.63 -11.72 2.98
C ASP A 148 -4.67 -10.40 3.78
N PRO A 149 -4.02 -10.31 4.96
CA PRO A 149 -4.02 -9.11 5.78
C PRO A 149 -3.37 -7.91 5.11
N PHE A 150 -2.37 -8.13 4.23
CA PHE A 150 -1.67 -7.03 3.57
C PHE A 150 -2.53 -6.39 2.48
N PHE A 151 -3.12 -7.18 1.58
CA PHE A 151 -3.99 -6.64 0.54
C PHE A 151 -5.16 -5.86 1.15
N ASN A 152 -5.85 -6.46 2.12
CA ASN A 152 -6.98 -5.84 2.81
C ASN A 152 -6.57 -4.58 3.58
N ALA A 153 -5.41 -4.59 4.26
CA ALA A 153 -4.90 -3.40 4.91
C ALA A 153 -4.63 -2.26 3.91
N MET A 154 -4.03 -2.55 2.76
CA MET A 154 -3.78 -1.53 1.75
C MET A 154 -5.08 -0.98 1.16
N LEU A 155 -6.08 -1.83 0.92
CA LEU A 155 -7.38 -1.39 0.39
C LEU A 155 -8.13 -0.53 1.40
N ILE A 156 -8.17 -0.94 2.67
CA ILE A 156 -8.72 -0.14 3.78
C ILE A 156 -8.01 1.21 3.88
N TRP A 157 -6.68 1.23 3.81
CA TRP A 157 -5.95 2.49 3.85
C TRP A 157 -6.28 3.36 2.64
N SER A 158 -6.42 2.78 1.45
CA SER A 158 -6.86 3.49 0.25
C SER A 158 -8.26 4.07 0.42
N ASN A 159 -9.20 3.31 1.00
CA ASN A 159 -10.54 3.78 1.32
C ASN A 159 -10.52 4.95 2.30
N GLU A 160 -9.73 4.89 3.38
CA GLU A 160 -9.56 5.98 4.35
C GLU A 160 -9.22 7.31 3.65
N HIS A 161 -8.28 7.28 2.71
CA HIS A 161 -7.88 8.48 1.96
C HIS A 161 -8.92 8.91 0.92
N LEU A 162 -9.63 7.97 0.29
CA LEU A 162 -10.71 8.30 -0.65
C LEU A 162 -11.89 8.95 0.08
N ILE A 163 -12.30 8.44 1.26
CA ILE A 163 -13.32 9.08 2.10
C ILE A 163 -12.94 10.53 2.39
N ARG A 164 -11.69 10.76 2.79
CA ARG A 164 -11.17 12.11 3.06
C ARG A 164 -11.20 13.01 1.82
N ILE A 165 -10.71 12.53 0.68
CA ILE A 165 -10.66 13.30 -0.57
C ILE A 165 -12.09 13.56 -1.08
N GLY A 166 -12.98 12.59 -1.03
CA GLY A 166 -14.39 12.72 -1.40
C GLY A 166 -15.08 13.80 -0.58
N GLY A 167 -14.85 13.85 0.74
CA GLY A 167 -15.36 14.92 1.59
C GLY A 167 -14.85 16.32 1.18
N LEU A 168 -13.59 16.44 0.76
CA LEU A 168 -13.04 17.70 0.24
C LEU A 168 -13.61 18.08 -1.13
N LEU A 169 -13.91 17.09 -1.97
CA LEU A 169 -14.54 17.26 -3.29
C LEU A 169 -16.06 17.46 -3.21
N ARG A 170 -16.66 17.23 -2.03
CA ARG A 170 -18.12 17.17 -1.80
C ARG A 170 -18.81 16.09 -2.63
N GLU A 171 -18.15 14.95 -2.79
CA GLU A 171 -18.72 13.75 -3.38
C GLU A 171 -19.48 12.94 -2.32
N ASP A 172 -20.38 12.06 -2.76
CA ASP A 172 -20.95 11.05 -1.88
C ASP A 172 -19.88 10.01 -1.53
N VAL A 173 -19.74 9.73 -0.23
CA VAL A 173 -18.75 8.82 0.34
C VAL A 173 -19.40 7.70 1.15
N GLN A 174 -20.73 7.59 1.19
CA GLN A 174 -21.41 6.63 2.04
C GLN A 174 -21.00 5.18 1.72
N GLU A 175 -21.04 4.81 0.45
CA GLU A 175 -20.68 3.45 -0.01
C GLU A 175 -19.27 3.02 0.43
N ILE A 176 -18.28 3.92 0.29
CA ILE A 176 -16.90 3.60 0.67
C ILE A 176 -16.68 3.63 2.19
N ILE A 177 -17.47 4.39 2.95
CA ILE A 177 -17.50 4.28 4.41
C ILE A 177 -18.00 2.89 4.81
N GLU A 178 -19.10 2.43 4.22
CA GLU A 178 -19.69 1.11 4.52
C GLU A 178 -18.70 -0.03 4.25
N TRP A 179 -18.02 -0.03 3.09
CA TRP A 179 -16.97 -1.02 2.82
C TRP A 179 -15.81 -0.94 3.79
N ASN A 180 -15.36 0.26 4.12
CA ASN A 180 -14.19 0.46 4.97
C ASN A 180 -14.46 0.01 6.41
N ASP A 181 -15.60 0.38 6.97
CA ASP A 181 -15.99 0.03 8.33
C ASP A 181 -16.21 -1.48 8.46
N LEU A 182 -16.89 -2.10 7.49
CA LEU A 182 -17.10 -3.54 7.45
C LEU A 182 -15.77 -4.30 7.35
N ALA A 183 -14.87 -3.88 6.45
CA ALA A 183 -13.57 -4.51 6.30
C ALA A 183 -12.69 -4.36 7.57
N ILE A 184 -12.69 -3.19 8.23
CA ILE A 184 -11.96 -3.00 9.50
C ILE A 184 -12.51 -3.93 10.59
N TRP A 185 -13.83 -4.05 10.69
CA TRP A 185 -14.46 -4.96 11.63
C TRP A 185 -14.05 -6.41 11.34
N SER A 186 -14.19 -6.88 10.11
CA SER A 186 -13.85 -8.24 9.70
C SER A 186 -12.36 -8.55 9.85
N MET A 187 -11.46 -7.60 9.58
CA MET A 187 -10.02 -7.77 9.86
C MET A 187 -9.78 -8.11 11.34
N ASN A 188 -10.46 -7.42 12.25
CA ASN A 188 -10.28 -7.59 13.69
C ASN A 188 -10.99 -8.84 14.25
N GLU A 189 -12.11 -9.24 13.68
CA GLU A 189 -12.84 -10.43 14.14
C GLU A 189 -12.29 -11.73 13.54
N LYS A 190 -11.84 -11.69 12.29
CA LYS A 190 -11.51 -12.90 11.51
C LYS A 190 -10.03 -13.15 11.34
N LEU A 191 -9.24 -12.09 11.15
CA LEU A 191 -7.81 -12.22 10.84
C LEU A 191 -6.91 -11.98 12.06
N TRP A 192 -7.36 -11.24 13.07
CA TRP A 192 -6.58 -11.02 14.29
C TRP A 192 -6.45 -12.31 15.10
N ASP A 193 -5.21 -12.68 15.45
CA ASP A 193 -4.93 -13.78 16.37
C ASP A 193 -4.14 -13.25 17.57
N GLU A 194 -4.76 -13.31 18.75
CA GLU A 194 -4.21 -12.80 20.00
C GLU A 194 -2.96 -13.59 20.44
N ASN A 195 -2.92 -14.90 20.20
CA ASN A 195 -1.80 -15.75 20.60
C ASN A 195 -0.57 -15.51 19.72
N ALA A 196 -0.80 -15.27 18.42
CA ALA A 196 0.21 -14.88 17.47
C ALA A 196 0.67 -13.42 17.70
N GLY A 197 -0.23 -12.54 18.17
CA GLY A 197 0.02 -11.11 18.27
C GLY A 197 0.15 -10.47 16.88
N GLY A 198 -0.73 -10.83 15.95
CA GLY A 198 -0.72 -10.34 14.57
C GLY A 198 -1.91 -10.82 13.76
N TYR A 199 -2.03 -10.30 12.54
CA TYR A 199 -3.10 -10.71 11.62
C TYR A 199 -2.64 -11.87 10.75
N LEU A 200 -3.42 -12.94 10.70
CA LEU A 200 -3.11 -14.15 9.95
C LEU A 200 -4.04 -14.25 8.73
N PRO A 201 -3.52 -14.65 7.55
CA PRO A 201 -4.37 -14.92 6.40
C PRO A 201 -5.43 -15.97 6.72
N TYR A 202 -6.64 -15.78 6.20
CA TYR A 202 -7.77 -16.71 6.36
C TYR A 202 -8.06 -17.43 5.05
N ASP A 203 -8.11 -18.76 5.12
CA ASP A 203 -8.42 -19.63 3.97
C ASP A 203 -9.92 -19.94 3.97
N LEU A 204 -10.64 -19.40 3.00
CA LEU A 204 -12.09 -19.60 2.86
C LEU A 204 -12.49 -21.07 2.64
N ASN A 205 -11.60 -21.90 2.09
CA ASN A 205 -11.91 -23.32 1.88
C ASN A 205 -11.79 -24.15 3.16
N ARG A 206 -10.87 -23.76 4.04
CA ARG A 206 -10.62 -24.43 5.32
C ARG A 206 -11.40 -23.82 6.47
N GLU A 207 -11.95 -22.63 6.26
CA GLU A 207 -12.62 -21.82 7.27
C GLU A 207 -11.73 -21.61 8.51
N SER A 208 -10.45 -21.34 8.27
CA SER A 208 -9.47 -21.14 9.32
C SER A 208 -8.35 -20.19 8.90
N THR A 209 -7.70 -19.57 9.89
CA THR A 209 -6.45 -18.85 9.68
C THR A 209 -5.30 -19.82 9.36
N THR A 210 -4.25 -19.30 8.72
CA THR A 210 -2.98 -20.00 8.55
C THR A 210 -2.13 -19.85 9.82
N GLU A 211 -1.26 -20.81 10.13
CA GLU A 211 -0.58 -20.87 11.43
C GLU A 211 0.68 -19.98 11.54
N GLU A 212 1.15 -19.35 10.46
CA GLU A 212 2.46 -18.69 10.44
C GLU A 212 2.40 -17.18 10.29
N ILE A 213 2.94 -16.48 11.29
CA ILE A 213 3.18 -15.03 11.26
C ILE A 213 4.25 -14.71 10.23
N SER A 214 3.89 -13.90 9.25
CA SER A 214 4.81 -13.28 8.31
C SER A 214 4.93 -11.78 8.57
N ILE A 215 5.73 -11.09 7.76
CA ILE A 215 5.79 -9.62 7.81
C ILE A 215 4.43 -8.97 7.46
N ASN A 216 3.61 -9.63 6.63
CA ASN A 216 2.30 -9.15 6.22
C ASN A 216 1.36 -9.04 7.42
N SER A 217 1.54 -9.88 8.43
CA SER A 217 0.78 -9.87 9.68
C SER A 217 0.88 -8.57 10.47
N PHE A 218 1.89 -7.73 10.16
CA PHE A 218 2.12 -6.46 10.85
C PHE A 218 1.75 -5.23 10.03
N LEU A 219 1.48 -5.38 8.73
CA LEU A 219 1.15 -4.28 7.83
C LEU A 219 -0.21 -3.59 8.10
N PRO A 220 -1.20 -4.22 8.78
CA PRO A 220 -2.39 -3.51 9.27
C PRO A 220 -2.08 -2.28 10.15
N LEU A 221 -0.89 -2.20 10.78
CA LEU A 221 -0.44 -1.00 11.49
C LEU A 221 -0.44 0.23 10.57
N ALA A 222 0.00 0.09 9.32
CA ALA A 222 0.07 1.22 8.37
C ALA A 222 -1.31 1.80 8.06
N ALA A 223 -2.32 0.93 8.04
CA ALA A 223 -3.71 1.24 7.75
C ALA A 223 -4.52 1.64 9.01
N GLY A 224 -3.92 1.62 10.20
CA GLY A 224 -4.59 2.02 11.45
C GLY A 224 -5.74 1.10 11.86
N ILE A 225 -5.69 -0.15 11.42
CA ILE A 225 -6.74 -1.16 11.69
C ILE A 225 -6.70 -1.65 13.15
N PRO A 226 -5.52 -1.93 13.74
CA PRO A 226 -5.46 -2.40 15.13
C PRO A 226 -5.96 -1.36 16.13
N THR A 227 -6.47 -1.81 17.28
CA THR A 227 -6.52 -0.98 18.48
C THR A 227 -5.11 -0.68 18.99
N GLN A 228 -4.98 0.26 19.94
CA GLN A 228 -3.69 0.55 20.57
C GLN A 228 -3.10 -0.70 21.25
N GLU A 229 -3.93 -1.49 21.94
CA GLU A 229 -3.53 -2.72 22.63
C GLU A 229 -3.04 -3.79 21.63
N GLN A 230 -3.78 -4.01 20.54
CA GLN A 230 -3.36 -4.91 19.47
C GLN A 230 -2.06 -4.45 18.82
N ALA A 231 -1.90 -3.14 18.58
CA ALA A 231 -0.68 -2.58 18.01
C ALA A 231 0.54 -2.81 18.92
N GLU A 232 0.37 -2.68 20.24
CA GLU A 232 1.43 -2.97 21.22
C GLU A 232 1.82 -4.45 21.21
N MET A 233 0.85 -5.37 21.14
CA MET A 233 1.14 -6.81 20.97
C MET A 233 1.89 -7.09 19.66
N MET A 234 1.46 -6.47 18.56
CA MET A 234 2.12 -6.56 17.26
C MET A 234 3.56 -6.07 17.34
N HIS A 235 3.79 -4.96 18.03
CA HIS A 235 5.12 -4.40 18.24
C HIS A 235 6.03 -5.35 19.02
N GLU A 236 5.54 -5.92 20.12
CA GLU A 236 6.30 -6.89 20.91
C GLU A 236 6.69 -8.14 20.11
N THR A 237 5.80 -8.62 19.23
CA THR A 237 6.10 -9.76 18.35
C THR A 237 7.07 -9.35 17.23
N LEU A 238 6.90 -8.15 16.65
CA LEU A 238 7.73 -7.63 15.58
C LEU A 238 9.19 -7.47 16.01
N VAL A 239 9.46 -6.90 17.19
CA VAL A 239 10.84 -6.69 17.67
C VAL A 239 11.59 -7.99 17.98
N LYS A 240 10.88 -9.10 18.18
CA LYS A 240 11.47 -10.44 18.34
C LYS A 240 11.84 -11.07 16.99
N LYS A 241 11.32 -10.57 15.88
CA LYS A 241 11.61 -11.06 14.52
C LYS A 241 12.74 -10.27 13.88
N ALA A 242 13.63 -10.98 13.19
CA ALA A 242 14.66 -10.35 12.37
C ALA A 242 14.03 -9.81 11.09
N LEU A 243 13.93 -8.49 10.97
CA LEU A 243 13.47 -7.82 9.75
C LEU A 243 14.57 -7.76 8.71
N SER A 244 14.23 -8.04 7.45
CA SER A 244 15.16 -7.83 6.36
C SER A 244 15.33 -6.33 6.12
N ALA A 245 16.54 -5.82 6.30
CA ALA A 245 16.87 -4.44 5.95
C ALA A 245 16.70 -4.14 4.44
N ASN A 246 16.61 -5.18 3.61
CA ASN A 246 16.38 -5.09 2.17
C ASN A 246 14.88 -5.18 1.80
N ALA A 247 13.95 -5.20 2.76
CA ALA A 247 12.51 -5.18 2.50
C ALA A 247 11.96 -3.74 2.47
N TRP A 248 12.59 -2.87 1.68
CA TRP A 248 12.41 -1.40 1.68
C TRP A 248 10.96 -0.92 1.75
N THR A 249 10.12 -1.43 0.85
CA THR A 249 8.71 -1.06 0.78
C THR A 249 7.95 -1.47 2.06
N LEU A 250 8.19 -2.69 2.54
CA LEU A 250 7.53 -3.21 3.74
C LEU A 250 8.02 -2.47 4.99
N ASN A 251 9.32 -2.18 5.08
CA ASN A 251 9.89 -1.40 6.16
C ASN A 251 9.36 0.03 6.17
N TRP A 252 9.12 0.62 4.99
CA TRP A 252 8.50 1.94 4.88
C TRP A 252 7.04 1.94 5.35
N LEU A 253 6.26 0.91 4.99
CA LEU A 253 4.89 0.73 5.47
C LEU A 253 4.85 0.54 6.99
N LEU A 254 5.69 -0.34 7.53
CA LEU A 254 5.81 -0.56 8.97
C LEU A 254 6.25 0.71 9.70
N TYR A 255 7.20 1.45 9.15
CA TYR A 255 7.59 2.75 9.70
C TYR A 255 6.38 3.70 9.83
N LYS A 256 5.52 3.78 8.81
CA LYS A 256 4.29 4.59 8.88
C LYS A 256 3.34 4.09 9.96
N GLY A 257 3.15 2.77 10.05
CA GLY A 257 2.32 2.14 11.07
C GLY A 257 2.82 2.38 12.49
N LEU A 258 4.10 2.11 12.76
CA LEU A 258 4.73 2.36 14.05
C LEU A 258 4.58 3.83 14.49
N LEU A 259 4.71 4.79 13.56
CA LEU A 259 4.47 6.19 13.88
C LEU A 259 3.00 6.50 14.18
N ARG A 260 2.04 5.81 13.55
CA ARG A 260 0.61 5.97 13.79
C ARG A 260 0.23 5.56 15.23
N TYR A 261 0.94 4.59 15.81
CA TYR A 261 0.74 4.09 17.18
C TYR A 261 1.82 4.56 18.17
N GLU A 262 2.48 5.69 17.88
CA GLU A 262 3.46 6.34 18.75
C GLU A 262 4.71 5.52 19.12
N MET A 263 5.00 4.43 18.40
CA MET A 263 6.20 3.58 18.56
C MET A 263 7.43 4.20 17.89
N ARG A 264 7.75 5.44 18.30
CA ARG A 264 8.70 6.31 17.61
C ARG A 264 10.13 5.78 17.59
N GLU A 265 10.59 5.16 18.68
CA GLU A 265 11.95 4.64 18.78
C GLU A 265 12.19 3.52 17.77
N THR A 266 11.31 2.52 17.74
CA THR A 266 11.38 1.41 16.77
C THR A 266 11.22 1.90 15.34
N ALA A 267 10.36 2.89 15.08
CA ALA A 267 10.26 3.49 13.76
C ALA A 267 11.59 4.15 13.32
N VAL A 268 12.24 4.89 14.22
CA VAL A 268 13.54 5.53 13.95
C VAL A 268 14.62 4.49 13.67
N ASP A 269 14.66 3.41 14.45
CA ASP A 269 15.63 2.33 14.29
C ASP A 269 15.43 1.60 12.95
N LEU A 270 14.19 1.21 12.63
CA LEU A 270 13.83 0.57 11.36
C LEU A 270 14.24 1.44 10.15
N LYS A 271 13.94 2.73 10.21
CA LYS A 271 14.34 3.70 9.18
C LYS A 271 15.86 3.78 9.04
N ARG A 272 16.58 3.87 10.17
CA ARG A 272 18.05 3.96 10.19
C ARG A 272 18.69 2.73 9.56
N GLU A 273 18.24 1.54 9.94
CA GLU A 273 18.77 0.26 9.45
C GLU A 273 18.49 0.07 7.95
N THR A 274 17.27 0.37 7.52
CA THR A 274 16.90 0.29 6.09
C THR A 274 17.72 1.28 5.25
N LEU A 275 17.91 2.53 5.71
CA LEU A 275 18.77 3.50 5.04
C LEU A 275 20.26 3.15 5.09
N ALA A 276 20.72 2.41 6.10
CA ALA A 276 22.08 1.91 6.15
C ALA A 276 22.31 0.82 5.08
N ALA A 277 21.36 -0.10 4.92
CA ALA A 277 21.39 -1.11 3.86
C ALA A 277 21.37 -0.48 2.45
N ALA A 278 20.71 0.67 2.30
CA ALA A 278 20.69 1.45 1.06
C ALA A 278 22.06 1.91 0.55
N LEU A 279 23.06 2.02 1.43
CA LEU A 279 24.41 2.40 1.03
C LEU A 279 25.14 1.26 0.31
N SER A 280 24.81 0.01 0.68
CA SER A 280 25.42 -1.19 0.09
C SER A 280 24.76 -1.59 -1.22
N TYR A 281 23.49 -1.24 -1.40
CA TYR A 281 22.70 -1.53 -2.59
C TYR A 281 22.02 -0.24 -3.07
N PRO A 282 22.59 0.47 -4.07
CA PRO A 282 22.01 1.72 -4.54
C PRO A 282 20.57 1.53 -5.02
N ALA A 283 19.77 2.59 -4.96
CA ALA A 283 18.39 2.60 -5.45
C ALA A 283 18.38 2.32 -6.97
N ASP A 284 18.27 1.06 -7.32
CA ASP A 284 18.25 0.51 -8.68
C ASP A 284 16.83 0.25 -9.17
N THR A 285 15.83 0.41 -8.31
CA THR A 285 14.41 0.29 -8.65
C THR A 285 13.62 1.54 -8.24
N PRO A 286 12.49 1.83 -8.93
CA PRO A 286 11.59 2.92 -8.57
C PRO A 286 11.11 2.91 -7.12
N GLU A 287 10.83 1.73 -6.57
CA GLU A 287 10.33 1.55 -5.21
C GLU A 287 11.39 1.96 -4.19
N LYS A 288 12.64 1.52 -4.38
CA LYS A 288 13.75 1.92 -3.53
C LYS A 288 13.99 3.43 -3.64
N ALA A 289 13.97 3.98 -4.86
CA ALA A 289 14.12 5.42 -5.06
C ALA A 289 13.00 6.21 -4.37
N ALA A 290 11.74 5.74 -4.44
CA ALA A 290 10.60 6.34 -3.78
C ALA A 290 10.79 6.39 -2.26
N VAL A 291 11.13 5.25 -1.63
CA VAL A 291 11.35 5.15 -0.18
C VAL A 291 12.50 6.07 0.28
N VAL A 292 13.62 6.07 -0.45
CA VAL A 292 14.76 6.95 -0.14
C VAL A 292 14.37 8.41 -0.20
N LEU A 293 13.69 8.83 -1.27
CA LEU A 293 13.28 10.21 -1.43
C LEU A 293 12.25 10.62 -0.39
N GLU A 294 11.28 9.76 -0.07
CA GLU A 294 10.31 10.05 0.99
C GLU A 294 11.02 10.28 2.32
N TRP A 295 11.90 9.39 2.73
CA TRP A 295 12.58 9.47 4.02
C TRP A 295 13.65 10.56 4.13
N LEU A 296 14.34 10.89 3.03
CA LEU A 296 15.38 11.91 3.02
C LEU A 296 14.83 13.32 2.75
N CYS A 297 13.73 13.45 2.00
CA CYS A 297 13.12 14.74 1.67
C CYS A 297 12.01 15.16 2.65
N ALA A 298 11.47 14.27 3.49
CA ALA A 298 10.42 14.58 4.47
C ALA A 298 10.80 15.60 5.57
N ASN A 299 12.08 15.97 5.70
CA ASN A 299 12.55 16.98 6.68
C ASN A 299 12.76 18.37 6.05
N ARG A 300 11.91 18.79 5.10
CA ARG A 300 11.91 20.15 4.55
C ARG A 300 10.57 20.83 4.79
#